data_AF-A0A1S3ZE43-F1
#
_entry.id   AF-A0A1S3ZE43-F1
#
_cell.length_a   1.000
_cell.length_b   1.000
_cell.length_c   1.000
_cell.angle_alpha   90.00
_cell.angle_beta   90.00
_cell.angle_gamma   90.00
#
_symmetry.space_group_name_H-M   'P 1'
#
loop_
_entity.id
_entity.type
_entity.pdbx_description
1 polymer ?
#
loop_
_entity_poly.entity_id
_entity_poly.type
_entity_poly.pdbx_seq_one_letter_code
_entity_poly.pdbx_strand_id
1 'polypeptide(L)'
;MELKLHPDLKEPLRKLCNDPKTTVVVLSGSDRNVLDENFGEYRMWLAAEHGMFLRQTEGNWMTTMPENLNMDWVDSVKHVFEYFTERTPRSHFELRETSLVWNYKYTDIEFGRLQSKDLLQHLWTGPISNASVDVVQGSRSVEVRAVGVTKGAAIDRILGEIVHNNDVKAPIDYVLCIGHFLPKDEDIYSFFEPELPLGQAATTRTKIANHLNRNTSNHSAGKSGHWAVSYKVSQQASTLDKKAGSNENGNWWSMMRDRMTVHEGSSVLDLKADNYFSCAVGRKCSTSRYLLGSSADVVSLLKELAYCSSYRAASSYK
;
A
#
# COMPACT_ATOMS: atom_id res chain seq x y z
N MET A 1 11.84 -17.85 -5.34
CA MET A 1 12.89 -16.82 -5.47
C MET A 1 13.12 -16.29 -4.06
N GLU A 2 14.30 -16.47 -3.49
CA GLU A 2 14.58 -15.96 -2.14
C GLU A 2 14.60 -14.43 -2.18
N LEU A 3 13.74 -13.80 -1.39
CA LEU A 3 13.71 -12.35 -1.23
C LEU A 3 14.85 -11.97 -0.28
N LYS A 4 15.87 -11.28 -0.80
CA LYS A 4 17.04 -10.84 -0.03
C LYS A 4 17.24 -9.33 -0.13
N LEU A 5 17.59 -8.73 1.00
CA LEU A 5 17.99 -7.33 1.09
C LEU A 5 19.24 -7.08 0.22
N HIS A 6 19.26 -5.97 -0.50
CA HIS A 6 20.41 -5.57 -1.30
C HIS A 6 21.64 -5.36 -0.39
N PRO A 7 22.80 -5.97 -0.68
CA PRO A 7 23.96 -5.96 0.23
C PRO A 7 24.42 -4.54 0.59
N ASP A 8 24.41 -3.63 -0.39
CA ASP A 8 24.80 -2.24 -0.19
C ASP A 8 23.88 -1.42 0.74
N LEU A 9 22.71 -1.94 1.11
CA LEU A 9 21.77 -1.25 2.00
C LEU A 9 22.01 -1.55 3.48
N LYS A 10 22.76 -2.59 3.82
CA LYS A 10 22.96 -2.99 5.22
C LYS A 10 23.53 -1.86 6.08
N GLU A 11 24.63 -1.26 5.62
CA GLU A 11 25.30 -0.17 6.33
C GLU A 11 24.45 1.13 6.38
N PRO A 12 23.91 1.64 5.25
CA PRO A 12 23.01 2.79 5.28
C PRO A 12 21.77 2.61 6.15
N LEU A 13 21.09 1.46 6.07
CA LEU A 13 19.90 1.19 6.88
C LEU A 13 20.24 1.14 8.36
N ARG A 14 21.35 0.51 8.75
CA ARG A 14 21.78 0.49 10.15
C ARG A 14 22.00 1.89 10.70
N LYS A 15 22.60 2.78 9.90
CA LYS A 15 22.79 4.19 10.29
C LYS A 15 21.47 4.92 10.47
N LEU A 16 20.56 4.79 9.50
CA LEU A 16 19.24 5.45 9.56
C LEU A 16 18.39 4.95 10.73
N CYS A 17 18.42 3.64 11.02
CA CYS A 17 17.65 3.04 12.12
C CYS A 17 18.21 3.38 13.51
N ASN A 18 19.49 3.76 13.59
CA ASN A 18 20.13 4.15 14.86
C ASN A 18 20.00 5.65 15.14
N ASP A 19 19.46 6.45 14.21
CA ASP A 19 19.22 7.87 14.43
C ASP A 19 17.95 8.05 15.29
N PRO A 20 18.05 8.60 16.52
CA PRO A 20 16.89 8.75 17.40
C PRO A 20 15.83 9.73 16.88
N LYS A 21 16.14 10.51 15.84
CA LYS A 21 15.20 11.41 15.17
C LYS A 21 14.49 10.77 13.98
N THR A 22 14.85 9.54 13.63
CA THR A 22 14.33 8.85 12.44
C THR A 22 13.62 7.57 12.85
N THR A 23 12.33 7.48 12.54
CA THR A 23 11.59 6.22 12.63
C THR A 23 11.51 5.58 11.25
N VAL A 24 12.09 4.39 11.11
CA VAL A 24 12.02 3.62 9.86
C VAL A 24 10.90 2.59 9.97
N VAL A 25 10.06 2.51 8.93
CA VAL A 25 8.95 1.57 8.82
C VAL A 25 9.04 0.82 7.50
N VAL A 26 9.00 -0.51 7.54
CA VAL A 26 8.93 -1.37 6.35
C VAL A 26 7.54 -2.00 6.27
N LEU A 27 6.78 -1.63 5.23
CA LEU A 27 5.46 -2.21 4.93
C LEU A 27 5.56 -3.16 3.73
N SER A 28 5.37 -4.44 3.98
CA SER A 28 5.44 -5.47 2.93
C SER A 28 4.17 -6.29 2.83
N GLY A 29 3.96 -6.89 1.65
CA GLY A 29 2.98 -7.96 1.48
C GLY A 29 3.52 -9.35 1.86
N SER A 30 4.83 -9.47 2.06
CA SER A 30 5.50 -10.73 2.41
C SER A 30 5.19 -11.19 3.83
N ASP A 31 5.46 -12.46 4.07
CA ASP A 31 5.29 -13.12 5.37
C ASP A 31 6.28 -12.58 6.43
N ARG A 32 5.94 -12.81 7.70
CA ARG A 32 6.76 -12.42 8.87
C ARG A 32 8.18 -12.94 8.80
N ASN A 33 8.35 -14.22 8.43
CA ASN A 33 9.65 -14.89 8.38
C ASN A 33 10.59 -14.20 7.39
N VAL A 34 10.08 -13.81 6.21
CA VAL A 34 10.88 -13.09 5.20
C VAL A 34 11.34 -11.75 5.74
N LEU A 35 10.47 -11.03 6.46
CA LEU A 35 10.84 -9.74 7.05
C LEU A 35 11.85 -9.90 8.19
N ASP A 36 11.69 -10.92 9.05
CA ASP A 36 12.64 -11.18 10.14
C ASP A 36 14.02 -11.59 9.62
N GLU A 37 14.09 -12.46 8.61
CA GLU A 37 15.35 -12.88 7.99
C GLU A 37 16.13 -11.71 7.36
N ASN A 38 15.41 -10.72 6.82
CA ASN A 38 16.02 -9.60 6.10
C ASN A 38 16.26 -8.36 6.97
N PHE A 39 15.37 -8.10 7.92
CA PHE A 39 15.32 -6.84 8.67
C PHE A 39 15.36 -7.03 10.19
N GLY A 40 15.38 -8.27 10.69
CA GLY A 40 15.29 -8.55 12.12
C GLY A 40 16.45 -8.00 12.97
N GLU A 41 17.60 -7.74 12.35
CA GLU A 41 18.79 -7.14 12.99
C GLU A 41 18.71 -5.60 13.15
N TYR A 42 17.73 -4.95 12.54
CA TYR A 42 17.62 -3.49 12.53
C TYR A 42 16.55 -2.97 13.49
N ARG A 43 16.79 -1.79 14.05
CA ARG A 43 15.84 -1.08 14.91
C ARG A 43 14.79 -0.34 14.08
N MET A 44 13.81 -1.08 13.54
CA MET A 44 12.74 -0.54 12.71
C MET A 44 11.40 -1.21 12.98
N TRP A 45 10.32 -0.54 12.57
CA TRP A 45 8.99 -1.11 12.54
C TRP A 45 8.80 -1.99 11.31
N LEU A 46 8.24 -3.18 11.50
CA LEU A 46 7.94 -4.11 10.41
C LEU A 46 6.45 -4.37 10.36
N ALA A 47 5.87 -4.30 9.16
CA ALA A 47 4.51 -4.70 8.89
C ALA A 47 4.48 -5.77 7.80
N ALA A 48 4.09 -6.99 8.17
CA ALA A 48 3.93 -8.12 7.27
C ALA A 48 2.50 -8.23 6.75
N GLU A 49 2.32 -8.92 5.63
CA GLU A 49 1.02 -9.19 5.01
C GLU A 49 0.10 -7.95 4.94
N HIS A 50 0.61 -6.86 4.36
CA HIS A 50 -0.13 -5.61 4.16
C HIS A 50 -0.57 -4.91 5.45
N GLY A 51 0.06 -5.24 6.59
CA GLY A 51 -0.29 -4.64 7.88
C GLY A 51 -1.09 -5.54 8.79
N MET A 52 -1.30 -6.81 8.43
CA MET A 52 -1.94 -7.76 9.33
C MET A 52 -1.10 -8.01 10.58
N PHE A 53 0.21 -8.13 10.41
CA PHE A 53 1.14 -8.33 11.51
C PHE A 53 2.04 -7.12 11.62
N LEU A 54 2.11 -6.56 12.83
CA LEU A 54 2.97 -5.44 13.16
C LEU A 54 4.01 -5.88 14.18
N ARG A 55 5.25 -5.46 14.00
CA ARG A 55 6.32 -5.65 14.98
C ARG A 55 6.95 -4.30 15.25
N GLN A 56 6.96 -3.93 16.53
CA GLN A 56 7.65 -2.74 17.02
C GLN A 56 9.17 -2.94 16.98
N THR A 57 9.91 -1.87 17.25
CA THR A 57 11.38 -1.92 17.34
C THR A 57 11.81 -2.94 18.41
N GLU A 58 12.49 -4.02 17.99
CA GLU A 58 12.95 -5.11 18.87
C GLU A 58 11.84 -5.89 19.61
N GLY A 59 10.57 -5.69 19.24
CA GLY A 59 9.42 -6.35 19.87
C GLY A 59 9.04 -7.70 19.26
N ASN A 60 7.99 -8.31 19.82
CA ASN A 60 7.33 -9.48 19.23
C ASN A 60 6.32 -9.05 18.16
N TRP A 61 5.99 -9.96 17.25
CA TRP A 61 4.90 -9.77 16.31
C TRP A 61 3.56 -9.68 17.04
N MET A 62 2.81 -8.64 16.71
CA MET A 62 1.46 -8.38 17.16
C MET A 62 0.52 -8.58 15.98
N THR A 63 -0.51 -9.37 16.22
CA THR A 63 -1.55 -9.64 15.23
C THR A 63 -2.63 -8.58 15.35
N THR A 64 -2.87 -7.85 14.27
CA THR A 64 -3.87 -6.77 14.22
C THR A 64 -5.16 -7.21 13.51
N MET A 65 -5.51 -8.48 13.69
CA MET A 65 -6.68 -9.10 13.08
C MET A 65 -7.94 -8.31 13.46
N PRO A 66 -8.75 -7.90 12.48
CA PRO A 66 -10.12 -7.48 12.75
C PRO A 66 -10.86 -8.63 13.46
N GLU A 67 -11.58 -8.34 14.55
CA GLU A 67 -12.28 -9.36 15.38
C GLU A 67 -13.26 -10.24 14.60
N ASN A 68 -13.69 -9.81 13.41
CA ASN A 68 -14.66 -10.50 12.55
C ASN A 68 -14.05 -11.02 11.24
N LEU A 69 -12.75 -11.36 11.22
CA LEU A 69 -12.13 -11.87 9.99
C LEU A 69 -12.71 -13.25 9.63
N ASN A 70 -13.57 -13.29 8.61
CA ASN A 70 -14.04 -14.53 8.02
C ASN A 70 -13.03 -14.99 6.95
N MET A 71 -12.53 -16.23 7.10
CA MET A 71 -11.56 -16.86 6.19
C MET A 71 -12.16 -18.05 5.39
N ASP A 72 -13.48 -18.22 5.43
CA ASP A 72 -14.21 -19.30 4.73
C ASP A 72 -14.06 -19.22 3.19
N TRP A 73 -13.68 -18.04 2.69
CA TRP A 73 -13.42 -17.80 1.27
C TRP A 73 -12.11 -18.46 0.78
N VAL A 74 -11.15 -18.74 1.67
CA VAL A 74 -9.79 -19.16 1.31
C VAL A 74 -9.81 -20.44 0.48
N ASP A 75 -10.50 -21.49 0.95
CA ASP A 75 -10.54 -22.77 0.26
C ASP A 75 -11.20 -22.64 -1.12
N SER A 76 -12.26 -21.84 -1.20
CA SER A 76 -12.97 -21.61 -2.46
C SER A 76 -12.11 -20.83 -3.47
N VAL A 77 -11.37 -19.82 -3.03
CA VAL A 77 -10.42 -19.07 -3.88
C VAL A 77 -9.22 -19.94 -4.28
N LYS A 78 -8.73 -20.77 -3.37
CA LYS A 78 -7.64 -21.72 -3.62
C LYS A 78 -7.99 -22.67 -4.77
N HIS A 79 -9.20 -23.23 -4.77
CA HIS A 79 -9.65 -24.08 -5.88
C HIS A 79 -9.68 -23.36 -7.23
N VAL A 80 -10.09 -22.10 -7.26
CA VAL A 80 -10.01 -21.29 -8.49
C VAL A 80 -8.55 -21.08 -8.91
N PHE A 81 -7.65 -20.79 -7.97
CA PHE A 81 -6.24 -20.57 -8.26
C PHE A 81 -5.53 -21.84 -8.75
N GLU A 82 -5.83 -23.00 -8.16
CA GLU A 82 -5.36 -24.30 -8.61
C GLU A 82 -5.78 -24.55 -10.06
N TYR A 83 -7.06 -24.38 -10.38
CA TYR A 83 -7.59 -24.53 -11.73
C TYR A 83 -6.88 -23.65 -12.77
N PHE A 84 -6.63 -22.38 -12.45
CA PHE A 84 -5.92 -21.48 -13.37
C PHE A 84 -4.42 -21.73 -13.42
N THR A 85 -3.83 -22.30 -12.37
CA THR A 85 -2.41 -22.64 -12.33
C THR A 85 -2.10 -23.83 -13.22
N GLU A 86 -2.91 -24.89 -13.15
CA GLU A 86 -2.74 -26.11 -13.96
C GLU A 86 -2.75 -25.84 -15.47
N ARG A 87 -3.60 -24.90 -15.90
CA ARG A 87 -3.76 -24.55 -17.32
C ARG A 87 -2.86 -23.40 -17.78
N THR A 88 -2.09 -22.79 -16.88
CA THR A 88 -1.23 -21.65 -17.22
C THR A 88 0.23 -22.00 -16.93
N PRO A 89 0.99 -22.48 -17.94
CA PRO A 89 2.36 -22.92 -17.74
C PRO A 89 3.24 -21.83 -17.13
N ARG A 90 4.03 -22.21 -16.11
CA ARG A 90 4.93 -21.31 -15.34
C ARG A 90 4.24 -20.28 -14.45
N SER A 91 2.92 -20.35 -14.32
CA SER A 91 2.22 -19.68 -13.22
C SER A 91 2.36 -20.50 -11.93
N HIS A 92 2.15 -19.85 -10.80
CA HIS A 92 2.06 -20.49 -9.49
C HIS A 92 1.19 -19.61 -8.59
N PHE A 93 0.64 -20.20 -7.53
CA PHE A 93 0.06 -19.42 -6.46
C PHE A 93 0.80 -19.64 -5.15
N GLU A 94 0.67 -18.65 -4.27
CA GLU A 94 1.25 -18.60 -2.93
C GLU A 94 0.10 -18.39 -1.94
N LEU A 95 -0.03 -19.32 -0.99
CA LEU A 95 -0.95 -19.20 0.14
C LEU A 95 -0.19 -18.57 1.30
N ARG A 96 -0.61 -17.38 1.71
CA ARG A 96 -0.13 -16.71 2.93
C ARG A 96 -1.15 -16.89 4.05
N GLU A 97 -0.88 -16.38 5.24
CA GLU A 97 -1.80 -16.55 6.38
C GLU A 97 -3.13 -15.83 6.14
N THR A 98 -3.11 -14.67 5.46
CA THR A 98 -4.29 -13.81 5.28
C THR A 98 -4.56 -13.35 3.85
N SER A 99 -3.79 -13.88 2.89
CA SER A 99 -3.94 -13.58 1.47
C SER A 99 -3.54 -14.74 0.57
N LEU A 100 -4.08 -14.76 -0.65
CA LEU A 100 -3.71 -15.68 -1.71
C LEU A 100 -3.24 -14.88 -2.90
N VAL A 101 -2.06 -15.23 -3.44
CA VAL A 101 -1.48 -14.53 -4.58
C VAL A 101 -1.26 -15.49 -5.73
N TRP A 102 -1.89 -15.25 -6.86
CA TRP A 102 -1.60 -15.94 -8.11
C TRP A 102 -0.60 -15.11 -8.93
N ASN A 103 0.54 -15.71 -9.26
CA ASN A 103 1.64 -15.07 -9.97
C ASN A 103 1.80 -15.68 -11.36
N TYR A 104 1.74 -14.84 -12.39
CA TYR A 104 1.94 -15.21 -13.79
C TYR A 104 3.15 -14.47 -14.41
N LYS A 105 4.14 -14.13 -13.59
CA LYS A 105 5.30 -13.35 -14.03
C LYS A 105 6.11 -14.03 -15.14
N TYR A 106 6.23 -15.36 -15.07
CA TYR A 106 7.06 -16.16 -15.98
C TYR A 106 6.28 -16.87 -17.09
N THR A 107 4.98 -16.59 -17.19
CA THR A 107 4.13 -17.07 -18.28
C THR A 107 4.38 -16.23 -19.54
N ASP A 108 3.87 -16.70 -20.67
CA ASP A 108 3.69 -15.80 -21.82
C ASP A 108 2.84 -14.58 -21.41
N ILE A 109 3.20 -13.41 -21.93
CA ILE A 109 2.66 -12.13 -21.47
C ILE A 109 1.19 -11.99 -21.85
N GLU A 110 0.85 -12.24 -23.12
CA GLU A 110 -0.51 -12.08 -23.62
C GLU A 110 -1.41 -13.19 -23.09
N PHE A 111 -0.90 -14.43 -23.06
CA PHE A 111 -1.64 -15.56 -22.51
C PHE A 111 -1.90 -15.39 -21.02
N GLY A 112 -0.88 -15.03 -20.23
CA GLY A 112 -1.03 -14.77 -18.79
C GLY A 112 -2.01 -13.64 -18.50
N ARG A 113 -2.01 -12.58 -19.33
CA ARG A 113 -2.97 -11.48 -19.21
C ARG A 113 -4.40 -11.94 -19.49
N LEU A 114 -4.62 -12.77 -20.51
CA LEU A 114 -5.95 -13.32 -20.80
C LEU A 114 -6.42 -14.20 -19.64
N GLN A 115 -5.59 -15.13 -19.19
CA GLN A 115 -5.86 -16.01 -18.05
C GLN A 115 -6.16 -15.23 -16.77
N SER A 116 -5.46 -14.12 -16.53
CA SER A 116 -5.74 -13.25 -15.37
C SER A 116 -7.14 -12.62 -15.41
N LYS A 117 -7.63 -12.25 -16.60
CA LYS A 117 -8.97 -11.68 -16.75
C LYS A 117 -10.05 -12.73 -16.50
N ASP A 118 -9.85 -13.92 -17.06
CA ASP A 118 -10.78 -15.04 -16.88
C ASP A 118 -10.81 -15.49 -15.41
N LEU A 119 -9.65 -15.50 -14.74
CA LEU A 119 -9.54 -15.75 -13.31
C LEU A 119 -10.33 -14.72 -12.49
N LEU A 120 -10.14 -13.42 -12.75
CA LEU A 120 -10.86 -12.36 -12.05
C LEU A 120 -12.38 -12.48 -12.24
N GLN A 121 -12.82 -12.78 -13.46
CA GLN A 121 -14.23 -13.00 -13.74
C GLN A 121 -14.77 -14.19 -12.94
N HIS A 122 -14.04 -15.32 -12.92
CA HIS A 122 -14.46 -16.52 -12.19
C HIS A 122 -14.56 -16.26 -10.68
N LEU A 123 -13.60 -15.51 -10.11
CA LEU A 123 -13.67 -15.07 -8.73
C LEU A 123 -14.96 -14.26 -8.49
N TRP A 124 -15.19 -13.18 -9.26
CA TRP A 124 -16.33 -12.29 -9.04
C TRP A 124 -17.69 -12.97 -9.22
N THR A 125 -17.81 -13.93 -10.13
CA THR A 125 -19.07 -14.66 -10.33
C THR A 125 -19.28 -15.80 -9.34
N GLY A 126 -18.24 -16.21 -8.61
CA GLY A 126 -18.26 -17.37 -7.74
C GLY A 126 -17.95 -17.01 -6.28
N PRO A 127 -16.78 -17.43 -5.78
CA PRO A 127 -16.51 -17.53 -4.34
C PRO A 127 -16.44 -16.21 -3.59
N ILE A 128 -16.13 -15.11 -4.29
CA ILE A 128 -15.94 -13.81 -3.63
C ILE A 128 -17.13 -12.85 -3.80
N SER A 129 -18.18 -13.27 -4.51
CA SER A 129 -19.36 -12.44 -4.78
C SER A 129 -20.05 -11.90 -3.52
N ASN A 130 -20.05 -12.70 -2.44
CA ASN A 130 -20.62 -12.36 -1.14
C ASN A 130 -19.60 -12.39 0.01
N ALA A 131 -18.31 -12.56 -0.30
CA ALA A 131 -17.26 -12.63 0.71
C ALA A 131 -16.71 -11.25 1.04
N SER A 132 -16.27 -11.04 2.29
CA SER A 132 -15.62 -9.80 2.73
C SER A 132 -14.14 -9.79 2.33
N VAL A 133 -13.87 -9.77 1.02
CA VAL A 133 -12.51 -9.80 0.45
C VAL A 133 -12.27 -8.67 -0.54
N ASP A 134 -11.03 -8.22 -0.59
CA ASP A 134 -10.52 -7.28 -1.60
C ASP A 134 -9.67 -8.03 -2.62
N VAL A 135 -9.85 -7.70 -3.89
CA VAL A 135 -9.03 -8.22 -4.99
C VAL A 135 -8.11 -7.13 -5.51
N VAL A 136 -6.80 -7.37 -5.43
CA VAL A 136 -5.78 -6.46 -5.91
C VAL A 136 -5.15 -7.02 -7.17
N GLN A 137 -5.46 -6.39 -8.30
CA GLN A 137 -4.85 -6.74 -9.58
C GLN A 137 -3.47 -6.10 -9.71
N GLY A 138 -2.43 -6.93 -9.68
CA GLY A 138 -1.07 -6.57 -10.01
C GLY A 138 -0.79 -6.58 -11.51
N SER A 139 0.42 -6.14 -11.87
CA SER A 139 0.82 -6.13 -13.28
C SER A 139 1.08 -7.52 -13.87
N ARG A 140 1.47 -8.48 -13.03
CA ARG A 140 1.70 -9.88 -13.38
C ARG A 140 1.26 -10.82 -12.26
N SER A 141 0.29 -10.37 -11.47
CA SER A 141 -0.25 -11.12 -10.34
C SER A 141 -1.69 -10.70 -10.04
N VAL A 142 -2.42 -11.56 -9.36
CA VAL A 142 -3.74 -11.27 -8.77
C VAL A 142 -3.67 -11.70 -7.31
N GLU A 143 -4.02 -10.81 -6.41
CA GLU A 143 -4.06 -11.11 -4.97
C GLU A 143 -5.48 -10.97 -4.46
N VAL A 144 -5.91 -11.94 -3.67
CA VAL A 144 -7.13 -11.87 -2.86
C VAL A 144 -6.72 -11.79 -1.40
N ARG A 145 -7.23 -10.79 -0.70
CA ARG A 145 -6.95 -10.55 0.71
C ARG A 145 -8.23 -10.21 1.45
N ALA A 146 -8.24 -10.35 2.77
CA ALA A 146 -9.38 -9.93 3.56
C ALA A 146 -9.57 -8.40 3.53
N VAL A 147 -10.83 -7.94 3.59
CA VAL A 147 -11.18 -6.51 3.59
C VAL A 147 -10.54 -5.79 4.77
N GLY A 148 -10.05 -4.58 4.53
CA GLY A 148 -9.47 -3.70 5.56
C GLY A 148 -8.00 -3.98 5.88
N VAL A 149 -7.40 -5.03 5.30
CA VAL A 149 -5.96 -5.30 5.41
C VAL A 149 -5.22 -4.54 4.30
N THR A 150 -4.94 -3.28 4.57
CA THR A 150 -4.30 -2.35 3.63
C THR A 150 -3.10 -1.67 4.26
N LYS A 151 -2.13 -1.24 3.45
CA LYS A 151 -0.91 -0.61 3.98
C LYS A 151 -1.22 0.76 4.61
N GLY A 152 -2.21 1.47 4.08
CA GLY A 152 -2.72 2.70 4.67
C GLY A 152 -3.31 2.47 6.07
N ALA A 153 -4.15 1.44 6.24
CA ALA A 153 -4.67 1.07 7.56
C ALA A 153 -3.56 0.62 8.52
N ALA A 154 -2.50 -0.01 8.01
CA ALA A 154 -1.32 -0.37 8.79
C ALA A 154 -0.60 0.88 9.33
N ILE A 155 -0.42 1.90 8.50
CA ILE A 155 0.20 3.17 8.89
C ILE A 155 -0.61 3.86 9.99
N ASP A 156 -1.93 3.92 9.86
CA ASP A 156 -2.80 4.51 10.87
C ASP A 156 -2.61 3.85 12.25
N ARG A 157 -2.54 2.51 12.28
CA ARG A 157 -2.25 1.73 13.49
C ARG A 157 -0.86 2.01 14.05
N ILE A 158 0.16 2.03 13.20
CA ILE A 158 1.55 2.30 13.60
C ILE A 158 1.66 3.70 14.22
N LEU A 159 1.04 4.71 13.60
CA LEU A 159 1.03 6.06 14.14
C LEU A 159 0.30 6.10 15.49
N GLY A 160 -0.84 5.43 15.64
CA GLY A 160 -1.53 5.29 16.91
C GLY A 160 -0.66 4.66 18.01
N GLU A 161 0.04 3.57 17.71
CA GLU A 161 0.94 2.89 18.63
C GLU A 161 2.14 3.76 19.03
N ILE A 162 2.75 4.47 18.08
CA ILE A 162 3.86 5.39 18.33
C ILE A 162 3.48 6.46 19.36
N VAL A 163 2.25 6.95 19.27
CA VAL A 163 1.71 7.99 20.17
C VAL A 163 1.42 7.42 21.54
N HIS A 164 0.81 6.23 21.60
CA HIS A 164 0.50 5.57 22.86
C HIS A 164 1.75 5.21 23.67
N ASN A 165 2.82 4.80 23.01
CA ASN A 165 4.05 4.38 23.68
C ASN A 165 4.98 5.56 24.07
N ASN A 166 4.62 6.82 23.76
CA ASN A 166 5.46 8.02 23.95
C ASN A 166 6.86 7.90 23.32
N ASP A 167 7.02 7.04 22.32
CA ASP A 167 8.32 6.79 21.68
C ASP A 167 8.84 8.04 20.96
N VAL A 168 7.94 8.94 20.56
CA VAL A 168 8.30 10.19 19.90
C VAL A 168 7.96 11.36 20.81
N LYS A 169 9.01 12.06 21.26
CA LYS A 169 8.92 13.24 22.13
C LYS A 169 8.52 14.53 21.39
N ALA A 170 8.49 14.48 20.07
CA ALA A 170 8.23 15.62 19.17
C ALA A 170 7.26 15.19 18.05
N PRO A 171 6.45 16.10 17.49
CA PRO A 171 5.62 15.78 16.35
C PRO A 171 6.48 15.38 15.14
N ILE A 172 5.96 14.48 14.30
CA ILE A 172 6.58 14.11 13.03
C ILE A 172 6.46 15.31 12.09
N ASP A 173 7.61 15.84 11.67
CA ASP A 173 7.73 17.04 10.85
C ASP A 173 8.15 16.73 9.40
N TYR A 174 8.56 15.49 9.11
CA TYR A 174 9.02 15.01 7.80
C TYR A 174 8.59 13.56 7.55
N VAL A 175 8.08 13.29 6.35
CA VAL A 175 7.69 11.93 5.92
C VAL A 175 8.22 11.64 4.52
N LEU A 176 8.99 10.56 4.39
CA LEU A 176 9.43 9.99 3.11
C LEU A 176 8.80 8.61 2.92
N CYS A 177 7.95 8.47 1.91
CA CYS A 177 7.33 7.21 1.53
C CYS A 177 7.86 6.76 0.17
N ILE A 178 8.40 5.54 0.08
CA ILE A 178 8.90 4.95 -1.16
C ILE A 178 8.16 3.64 -1.41
N GLY A 179 7.52 3.52 -2.57
CA GLY A 179 6.74 2.34 -2.95
C GLY A 179 6.97 1.94 -4.40
N HIS A 180 6.78 0.66 -4.70
CA HIS A 180 7.00 0.10 -6.04
C HIS A 180 5.72 -0.45 -6.67
N PHE A 181 4.76 -0.86 -5.84
CA PHE A 181 3.57 -1.56 -6.30
C PHE A 181 2.38 -0.61 -6.21
N LEU A 182 2.20 0.16 -7.29
CA LEU A 182 1.18 1.20 -7.37
C LEU A 182 -0.18 0.76 -6.79
N PRO A 183 -0.83 -0.32 -7.24
CA PRO A 183 -2.17 -0.67 -6.72
C PRO A 183 -2.23 -0.97 -5.21
N LYS A 184 -1.10 -1.12 -4.53
CA LYS A 184 -1.00 -1.43 -3.09
C LYS A 184 -0.40 -0.32 -2.25
N ASP A 185 0.21 0.69 -2.88
CA ASP A 185 0.94 1.76 -2.20
C ASP A 185 0.19 3.11 -2.29
N GLU A 186 -0.82 3.22 -3.17
CA GLU A 186 -1.65 4.42 -3.40
C GLU A 186 -2.45 4.87 -2.17
N ASP A 187 -2.86 3.91 -1.34
CA ASP A 187 -3.52 4.16 -0.06
C ASP A 187 -2.60 4.92 0.91
N ILE A 188 -1.30 4.59 0.95
CA ILE A 188 -0.31 5.31 1.75
C ILE A 188 -0.05 6.70 1.17
N TYR A 189 0.02 6.82 -0.17
CA TYR A 189 0.27 8.11 -0.82
C TYR A 189 -0.84 9.12 -0.53
N SER A 190 -2.08 8.65 -0.53
CA SER A 190 -3.25 9.49 -0.24
C SER A 190 -3.39 9.78 1.26
N PHE A 191 -2.89 8.91 2.15
CA PHE A 191 -3.03 9.06 3.60
C PHE A 191 -2.36 10.34 4.15
N PHE A 192 -1.18 10.67 3.64
CA PHE A 192 -0.41 11.85 4.09
C PHE A 192 -0.59 13.06 3.17
N GLU A 193 -1.38 12.95 2.10
CA GLU A 193 -1.75 14.11 1.31
C GLU A 193 -2.70 14.98 2.15
N PRO A 194 -2.35 16.25 2.44
CA PRO A 194 -3.28 17.15 3.10
C PRO A 194 -4.52 17.31 2.22
N GLU A 195 -5.73 17.24 2.81
CA GLU A 195 -6.95 17.59 2.10
C GLU A 195 -6.82 19.02 1.56
N LEU A 196 -6.49 19.14 0.29
CA LEU A 196 -6.54 20.42 -0.39
C LEU A 196 -8.01 20.87 -0.35
N PRO A 197 -8.31 22.10 0.12
CA PRO A 197 -9.67 22.62 0.02
C PRO A 197 -10.10 22.52 -1.45
N LEU A 198 -11.15 21.74 -1.72
CA LEU A 198 -11.76 21.60 -3.03
C LEU A 198 -12.26 22.97 -3.49
N GLY A 199 -11.42 23.71 -4.21
CA GLY A 199 -11.77 25.07 -4.60
C GLY A 199 -10.63 25.86 -5.26
N GLN A 200 -10.20 25.45 -6.45
CA GLN A 200 -10.22 26.33 -7.62
C GLN A 200 -9.82 25.58 -8.89
N ALA A 201 -10.56 25.89 -9.95
CA ALA A 201 -10.58 25.23 -11.23
C ALA A 201 -9.21 25.16 -11.92
N ALA A 202 -9.09 24.15 -12.79
CA ALA A 202 -8.06 24.01 -13.80
C ALA A 202 -7.62 25.35 -14.40
N THR A 203 -6.35 25.70 -14.20
CA THR A 203 -5.68 26.72 -15.02
C THR A 203 -4.33 26.22 -15.51
N THR A 204 -4.31 26.02 -16.83
CA THR A 204 -3.18 26.14 -17.76
C THR A 204 -2.02 25.14 -17.64
N ARG A 205 -2.18 24.01 -18.35
CA ARG A 205 -1.06 23.33 -19.02
C ARG A 205 -0.40 24.30 -20.00
N THR A 206 0.80 24.78 -19.69
CA THR A 206 1.66 25.47 -20.64
C THR A 206 2.22 24.44 -21.63
N LYS A 207 1.55 24.27 -22.77
CA LYS A 207 2.14 23.60 -23.94
C LYS A 207 3.07 24.59 -24.63
N ILE A 208 4.36 24.29 -24.62
CA ILE A 208 5.33 24.93 -25.53
C ILE A 208 4.97 24.47 -26.95
N ALA A 209 4.50 25.40 -27.77
CA ALA A 209 4.20 25.20 -29.17
C ALA A 209 5.46 25.42 -30.00
N ASN A 210 5.91 24.39 -30.72
CA ASN A 210 6.80 24.57 -31.86
C ASN A 210 5.97 24.56 -33.14
N HIS A 211 5.85 25.76 -33.72
CA HIS A 211 5.37 26.01 -35.07
C HIS A 211 6.29 25.33 -36.09
N LEU A 212 5.75 24.47 -36.96
CA LEU A 212 6.18 24.43 -38.36
C LEU A 212 4.97 24.09 -39.25
N ASN A 213 4.67 25.03 -40.15
CA ASN A 213 3.63 24.97 -41.16
C ASN A 213 3.97 23.94 -42.25
N ARG A 214 3.00 23.10 -42.65
CA ARG A 214 2.82 22.75 -44.08
C ARG A 214 1.40 22.27 -44.37
N ASN A 215 0.67 23.05 -45.16
CA ASN A 215 -0.61 22.74 -45.78
C ASN A 215 -0.53 21.53 -46.72
N THR A 216 -1.58 20.70 -46.78
CA THR A 216 -2.38 20.40 -47.99
C THR A 216 -3.60 19.51 -47.69
N SER A 217 -4.78 20.07 -47.96
CA SER A 217 -6.06 19.52 -48.47
C SER A 217 -6.48 18.04 -48.34
N ASN A 218 -7.73 17.92 -47.84
CA ASN A 218 -8.90 17.22 -48.43
C ASN A 218 -9.31 15.76 -48.05
N HIS A 219 -10.57 15.72 -47.58
CA HIS A 219 -11.65 14.73 -47.74
C HIS A 219 -11.93 13.59 -46.73
N SER A 220 -13.21 13.62 -46.32
CA SER A 220 -14.20 12.55 -46.07
C SER A 220 -14.16 11.69 -44.80
N ALA A 221 -15.21 11.92 -43.99
CA ALA A 221 -16.23 10.99 -43.48
C ALA A 221 -15.81 9.64 -42.86
N GLY A 222 -16.23 9.45 -41.60
CA GLY A 222 -16.32 8.13 -40.96
C GLY A 222 -16.68 8.23 -39.48
N LYS A 223 -17.98 8.16 -39.16
CA LYS A 223 -18.48 8.02 -37.79
C LYS A 223 -18.26 6.57 -37.33
N SER A 224 -17.67 6.37 -36.15
CA SER A 224 -17.89 5.17 -35.33
C SER A 224 -17.80 5.53 -33.84
N GLY A 225 -18.88 5.23 -33.11
CA GLY A 225 -19.05 5.57 -31.71
C GLY A 225 -18.40 4.54 -30.78
N HIS A 226 -17.85 5.02 -29.68
CA HIS A 226 -17.46 4.20 -28.54
C HIS A 226 -18.49 4.40 -27.42
N TRP A 227 -19.15 3.32 -27.02
CA TRP A 227 -20.06 3.27 -25.89
C TRP A 227 -19.23 3.20 -24.59
N ALA A 228 -19.34 4.24 -23.75
CA ALA A 228 -18.90 4.20 -22.35
C ALA A 228 -20.04 3.67 -21.47
N VAL A 229 -19.88 2.46 -20.93
CA VAL A 229 -20.84 1.86 -20.00
C VAL A 229 -20.44 2.25 -18.58
N SER A 230 -21.27 3.07 -17.93
CA SER A 230 -21.17 3.44 -16.52
C SER A 230 -22.25 2.66 -15.77
N TYR A 231 -21.86 1.80 -14.82
CA TYR A 231 -22.80 1.14 -13.93
C TYR A 231 -22.81 1.84 -12.57
N LYS A 232 -23.97 2.39 -12.22
CA LYS A 232 -24.30 2.94 -10.91
C LYS A 232 -24.59 1.79 -9.93
N VAL A 233 -23.91 1.77 -8.80
CA VAL A 233 -24.26 0.92 -7.65
C VAL A 233 -25.49 1.52 -6.97
N SER A 234 -26.54 0.71 -6.82
CA SER A 234 -27.78 1.08 -6.13
C SER A 234 -27.65 0.73 -4.65
N GLN A 235 -27.82 1.71 -3.77
CA GLN A 235 -27.99 1.52 -2.33
C GLN A 235 -29.43 1.08 -2.05
N GLN A 236 -29.61 -0.04 -1.36
CA GLN A 236 -30.86 -0.34 -0.65
C GLN A 236 -30.53 -0.66 0.81
N ALA A 237 -31.15 0.12 1.69
CA ALA A 237 -31.12 -0.03 3.13
C ALA A 237 -32.17 -1.06 3.57
N SER A 238 -31.79 -1.96 4.47
CA SER A 238 -32.72 -2.78 5.23
C SER A 238 -32.41 -2.67 6.72
N THR A 239 -33.31 -2.00 7.42
CA THR A 239 -33.49 -1.98 8.87
C THR A 239 -33.89 -3.35 9.40
N LEU A 240 -33.30 -3.81 10.52
CA LEU A 240 -33.91 -4.79 11.44
C LEU A 240 -33.24 -4.74 12.82
N ASP A 241 -34.06 -5.08 13.81
CA ASP A 241 -34.09 -4.58 15.18
C ASP A 241 -33.06 -5.11 16.19
N LYS A 242 -32.84 -4.28 17.21
CA LYS A 242 -32.11 -4.53 18.45
C LYS A 242 -32.73 -5.66 19.29
N LYS A 243 -31.91 -6.59 19.75
CA LYS A 243 -32.15 -7.34 20.99
C LYS A 243 -30.90 -7.30 21.87
N ALA A 244 -31.07 -6.75 23.06
CA ALA A 244 -30.05 -6.61 24.08
C ALA A 244 -29.77 -7.96 24.76
N GLY A 245 -28.49 -8.32 24.82
CA GLY A 245 -27.96 -9.42 25.62
C GLY A 245 -26.63 -8.94 26.21
N SER A 246 -26.61 -8.77 27.52
CA SER A 246 -25.48 -8.35 28.33
C SER A 246 -24.32 -9.33 28.23
N ASN A 247 -23.16 -8.87 27.74
CA ASN A 247 -21.88 -9.45 28.12
C ASN A 247 -20.81 -8.36 28.07
N GLU A 248 -20.23 -8.07 29.24
CA GLU A 248 -19.17 -7.10 29.43
C GLU A 248 -17.87 -7.64 28.80
N ASN A 249 -17.57 -7.19 27.59
CA ASN A 249 -16.19 -6.91 27.21
C ASN A 249 -16.16 -5.87 26.08
N GLY A 250 -15.63 -4.70 26.41
CA GLY A 250 -15.88 -3.44 25.76
C GLY A 250 -15.42 -3.34 24.30
N ASN A 251 -16.27 -2.66 23.54
CA ASN A 251 -16.20 -2.34 22.12
C ASN A 251 -14.99 -1.40 21.81
N TRP A 252 -13.77 -1.94 21.80
CA TRP A 252 -12.51 -1.19 21.61
C TRP A 252 -12.51 -0.36 20.31
N TRP A 253 -13.11 -0.91 19.24
CA TRP A 253 -13.26 -0.26 17.93
C TRP A 253 -14.15 1.00 17.94
N SER A 254 -15.18 1.04 18.81
CA SER A 254 -16.00 2.24 18.99
C SER A 254 -15.29 3.27 19.87
N MET A 255 -14.57 2.84 20.90
CA MET A 255 -13.76 3.74 21.74
C MET A 255 -12.66 4.46 20.95
N MET A 256 -12.02 3.81 19.98
CA MET A 256 -11.01 4.43 19.12
C MET A 256 -11.64 5.42 18.12
N ARG A 257 -12.80 5.08 17.54
CA ARG A 257 -13.50 5.93 16.57
C ARG A 257 -14.10 7.20 17.20
N ASP A 258 -14.62 7.11 18.41
CA ASP A 258 -15.11 8.28 19.17
C ASP A 258 -13.97 9.14 19.74
N ARG A 259 -12.81 8.55 20.05
CA ARG A 259 -11.66 9.31 20.56
C ARG A 259 -10.85 10.06 19.50
N MET A 260 -11.01 9.73 18.22
CA MET A 260 -10.37 10.45 17.12
C MET A 260 -11.26 11.55 16.52
N THR A 261 -12.56 11.57 16.78
CA THR A 261 -13.47 12.51 16.11
C THR A 261 -13.77 13.79 16.86
N VAL A 262 -13.58 13.91 18.18
CA VAL A 262 -13.72 15.19 18.88
C VAL A 262 -12.84 15.21 20.13
N HIS A 263 -11.60 15.70 20.01
CA HIS A 263 -10.88 16.49 21.03
C HIS A 263 -9.47 16.83 20.52
N GLU A 264 -9.37 18.00 19.87
CA GLU A 264 -8.37 19.04 20.14
C GLU A 264 -7.15 18.59 20.99
N GLY A 265 -6.00 18.34 20.34
CA GLY A 265 -4.69 18.43 21.01
C GLY A 265 -3.71 17.25 20.98
N SER A 266 -3.80 16.27 20.08
CA SER A 266 -2.69 15.32 19.86
C SER A 266 -2.13 15.43 18.44
N SER A 267 -1.31 16.45 18.21
CA SER A 267 -0.62 16.70 16.94
C SER A 267 0.57 15.74 16.80
N VAL A 268 0.30 14.49 16.43
CA VAL A 268 1.34 13.51 16.06
C VAL A 268 2.08 13.95 14.80
N LEU A 269 1.33 14.61 13.91
CA LEU A 269 1.79 15.10 12.62
C LEU A 269 1.73 16.63 12.64
N ASP A 270 2.88 17.30 12.66
CA ASP A 270 2.99 18.72 12.30
C ASP A 270 3.56 18.81 10.88
N LEU A 271 2.91 18.07 9.97
CA LEU A 271 3.42 17.86 8.63
C LEU A 271 2.95 19.01 7.73
N LYS A 272 3.86 19.94 7.44
CA LYS A 272 3.64 20.91 6.37
C LYS A 272 3.61 20.17 5.03
N ALA A 273 2.78 20.65 4.09
CA ALA A 273 2.66 20.04 2.77
C ALA A 273 4.02 19.83 2.07
N ASP A 274 4.97 20.76 2.29
CA ASP A 274 6.31 20.71 1.69
C ASP A 274 7.24 19.64 2.31
N ASN A 275 6.85 19.04 3.43
CA ASN A 275 7.63 18.04 4.15
C ASN A 275 7.16 16.60 3.92
N TYR A 276 6.18 16.41 3.01
CA TYR A 276 5.74 15.10 2.56
C TYR A 276 6.31 14.75 1.19
N PHE A 277 7.12 13.69 1.16
CA PHE A 277 7.75 13.16 -0.04
C PHE A 277 7.26 11.75 -0.33
N SER A 278 6.39 11.60 -1.33
CA SER A 278 5.97 10.30 -1.87
C SER A 278 6.69 9.99 -3.18
N CYS A 279 7.32 8.82 -3.24
CA CYS A 279 8.12 8.37 -4.37
C CYS A 279 7.62 7.02 -4.88
N ALA A 280 7.10 6.97 -6.11
CA ALA A 280 6.89 5.72 -6.82
C ALA A 280 8.17 5.24 -7.48
N VAL A 281 8.37 3.91 -7.60
CA VAL A 281 9.55 3.31 -8.21
C VAL A 281 9.19 2.61 -9.52
N GLY A 282 9.80 3.07 -10.62
CA GLY A 282 9.79 2.45 -11.94
C GLY A 282 8.55 2.71 -12.80
N ARG A 283 7.47 3.30 -12.25
CA ARG A 283 6.22 3.56 -13.00
C ARG A 283 5.67 4.94 -12.73
N LYS A 284 5.33 5.66 -13.80
CA LYS A 284 4.92 7.07 -13.77
C LYS A 284 3.46 7.31 -13.38
N CYS A 285 2.58 6.30 -13.47
CA CYS A 285 1.15 6.47 -13.16
C CYS A 285 0.92 6.21 -11.66
N SER A 286 1.17 7.21 -10.82
CA SER A 286 1.01 7.14 -9.37
C SER A 286 0.40 8.43 -8.84
N THR A 287 -0.29 8.41 -7.69
CA THR A 287 -0.59 9.64 -6.92
C THR A 287 0.64 10.21 -6.20
N SER A 288 1.75 9.47 -6.15
CA SER A 288 3.00 9.96 -5.57
C SER A 288 3.57 11.19 -6.30
N ARG A 289 4.16 12.12 -5.55
CA ARG A 289 4.71 13.39 -6.07
C ARG A 289 5.98 13.22 -6.90
N TYR A 290 6.78 12.21 -6.58
CA TYR A 290 8.09 11.96 -7.19
C TYR A 290 8.18 10.55 -7.80
N LEU A 291 9.12 10.37 -8.73
CA LEU A 291 9.36 9.11 -9.43
C LEU A 291 10.85 8.77 -9.36
N LEU A 292 11.16 7.59 -8.83
CA LEU A 292 12.48 6.96 -8.92
C LEU A 292 12.47 5.98 -10.09
N GLY A 293 13.55 5.93 -10.88
CA GLY A 293 13.61 5.13 -12.10
C GLY A 293 13.69 3.62 -11.84
N SER A 294 14.38 3.25 -10.76
CA SER A 294 14.68 1.85 -10.43
C SER A 294 14.90 1.65 -8.93
N SER A 295 14.98 0.38 -8.50
CA SER A 295 15.41 0.04 -7.14
C SER A 295 16.85 0.46 -6.86
N ALA A 296 17.71 0.59 -7.88
CA ALA A 296 19.07 1.10 -7.69
C ALA A 296 19.08 2.58 -7.28
N ASP A 297 18.14 3.38 -7.79
CA ASP A 297 18.01 4.78 -7.40
C ASP A 297 17.55 4.92 -5.95
N VAL A 298 16.71 3.99 -5.47
CA VAL A 298 16.33 3.89 -4.04
C VAL A 298 17.57 3.61 -3.19
N VAL A 299 18.43 2.69 -3.62
CA VAL A 299 19.68 2.38 -2.90
C VAL A 299 20.58 3.61 -2.80
N SER A 300 20.77 4.32 -3.90
CA SER A 300 21.56 5.56 -3.94
C SER A 300 20.97 6.64 -3.02
N LEU A 301 19.66 6.85 -3.05
CA LEU A 301 18.98 7.82 -2.18
C LEU A 301 19.18 7.49 -0.70
N LEU A 302 18.99 6.23 -0.29
CA LEU A 302 19.16 5.82 1.11
C LEU A 302 20.62 5.93 1.57
N LYS A 303 21.60 5.70 0.68
CA LYS A 303 23.02 5.93 0.97
C LYS A 303 23.31 7.41 1.26
N GLU A 304 22.81 8.31 0.41
CA GLU A 304 22.99 9.76 0.58
C GLU A 304 22.32 10.28 1.86
N LEU A 305 21.12 9.78 2.19
CA LEU A 305 20.44 10.12 3.44
C LEU A 305 21.22 9.66 4.66
N ALA A 306 21.74 8.42 4.65
CA ALA A 306 22.56 7.90 5.74
C ALA A 306 23.87 8.68 5.92
N TYR A 307 24.48 9.13 4.82
CA TYR A 307 25.66 9.99 4.84
C TYR A 307 25.35 11.36 5.49
N CYS A 308 24.25 11.99 5.07
CA CYS A 308 23.81 13.28 5.62
C CYS A 308 23.47 13.22 7.11
N SER A 309 22.80 12.16 7.57
CA SER A 309 22.49 11.96 9.00
C SER A 309 23.77 11.86 9.83
N SER A 310 24.78 11.13 9.34
CA SER A 310 26.08 10.99 10.01
C SER A 310 26.83 12.32 10.13
N TYR A 311 26.78 13.18 9.09
CA TYR A 311 27.46 14.47 9.09
C TYR A 311 26.84 15.47 10.07
N ARG A 312 25.51 15.47 10.20
CA ARG A 312 24.78 16.30 11.18
C ARG A 312 25.07 15.87 12.62
N ALA A 313 25.13 14.57 12.88
CA ALA A 313 25.54 14.07 14.19
C ALA A 313 26.94 14.55 14.56
N ALA A 314 27.91 14.50 13.63
CA ALA A 314 29.28 14.96 13.86
C ALA A 314 29.43 16.49 14.03
N SER A 315 28.60 17.30 13.36
CA SER A 315 28.61 18.77 13.51
C SER A 315 27.94 19.25 14.80
N SER A 316 27.03 18.48 15.40
CA SER A 316 26.36 18.86 16.66
C SER A 316 27.24 18.74 17.91
N TYR A 317 28.43 18.14 17.79
CA TYR A 317 29.41 18.00 18.89
C TYR A 317 30.57 19.03 18.83
N LYS A 318 30.45 20.07 18.00
CA LYS A 318 31.34 21.24 18.00
C LYS A 318 30.58 22.47 18.46
#